data_AF-A0A850X055-F1
#
_entry.id   AF-A0A850X055-F1
#
_cell.length_a   1.000
_cell.length_b   1.000
_cell.length_c   1.000
_cell.angle_alpha   90.00
_cell.angle_beta   90.00
_cell.angle_gamma   90.00
#
_symmetry.space_group_name_H-M   'P 1'
#
loop_
_entity.id
_entity.type
_entity.pdbx_description
1 polymer ?
#
loop_
_entity_poly.entity_id
_entity_poly.type
_entity_poly.pdbx_seq_one_letter_code
_entity_poly.pdbx_strand_id
1 'polypeptide(L)' 'LRGWFFLLIPGLLALRRAASGRPSFVLLLADDLGFGALSCYGHPSSTTPHLERL' A
#
# COMPACT_ATOMS: atom_id res chain seq x y z
N LEU A 1 9.25 45.79 13.49
CA LEU A 1 9.97 44.69 12.80
C LEU A 1 9.95 43.35 13.56
N ARG A 2 9.08 43.13 14.56
CA ARG A 2 9.12 41.95 15.44
C ARG A 2 7.68 41.50 15.71
N GLY A 3 7.24 40.39 15.13
CA GLY A 3 5.89 39.85 15.42
C GLY A 3 5.37 38.85 14.39
N TRP A 4 5.66 39.05 13.10
CA TRP A 4 5.11 38.19 12.04
C TRP A 4 5.79 36.83 11.92
N PHE A 5 6.98 36.66 12.52
CA PHE A 5 7.73 35.40 12.47
C PHE A 5 7.02 34.25 13.20
N PHE A 6 6.20 34.54 14.23
CA PHE A 6 5.50 33.53 15.02
C PHE A 6 4.27 32.94 14.30
N LEU A 7 3.78 33.56 13.22
CA LEU A 7 2.62 33.07 12.45
C LEU A 7 3.02 32.16 11.26
N LEU A 8 4.28 32.23 10.81
CA LEU A 8 4.74 31.47 9.64
C LEU A 8 5.08 30.01 9.95
N ILE A 9 5.50 29.71 11.18
CA ILE A 9 5.91 28.37 11.62
C ILE A 9 4.75 27.36 11.65
N PRO A 10 3.57 27.64 12.23
CA PRO A 10 2.46 26.67 12.22
C PRO A 10 1.86 26.44 10.83
N GLY A 11 1.87 27.46 9.95
CA GLY A 11 1.40 27.32 8.57
C GLY A 11 2.24 26.35 7.74
N LEU A 12 3.56 26.33 7.94
CA LEU A 12 4.46 25.39 7.28
C LEU A 12 4.28 23.94 7.77
N LEU A 13 3.93 23.76 9.05
CA LEU A 13 3.70 22.44 9.66
C LEU A 13 2.39 21.79 9.16
N ALA A 14 1.37 22.61 8.87
CA ALA A 14 0.06 22.15 8.37
C ALA A 14 0.12 21.55 6.95
N LEU A 15 1.05 22.02 6.11
CA LEU A 15 1.26 21.52 4.74
C LEU A 15 1.83 20.08 4.67
N ARG A 16 2.32 19.53 5.79
CA ARG A 16 3.06 18.26 5.82
C ARG A 16 2.18 17.00 5.80
N ARG A 17 0.85 17.13 5.66
CA ARG A 17 -0.10 16.00 5.79
C ARG A 17 -0.54 15.31 4.49
N ALA A 18 0.16 15.52 3.38
CA ALA A 18 -0.30 14.97 2.09
C ALA A 18 -0.03 13.46 1.87
N ALA A 19 0.81 12.79 2.68
CA ALA A 19 1.21 11.39 2.40
C ALA A 19 0.63 10.34 3.35
N SER A 20 0.28 10.71 4.58
CA SER A 20 -0.28 9.77 5.56
C SER A 20 -1.68 9.35 5.14
N GLY A 21 -1.87 8.08 4.77
CA GLY A 21 -3.16 7.54 4.35
C GLY A 21 -3.37 7.45 2.84
N ARG A 22 -2.35 7.78 2.02
CA ARG A 22 -2.38 7.39 0.60
C ARG A 22 -2.08 5.88 0.51
N PRO A 23 -3.03 5.04 0.05
CA PRO A 23 -2.78 3.61 -0.08
C PRO A 23 -1.65 3.40 -1.09
N SER A 24 -0.71 2.51 -0.76
CA SER A 24 0.23 1.98 -1.75
C SER A 24 -0.42 0.78 -2.43
N PHE A 25 -0.27 0.67 -3.75
CA PHE A 25 -0.78 -0.47 -4.50
C PHE A 25 0.39 -1.32 -4.99
N VAL A 26 0.19 -2.63 -5.00
CA VAL A 26 1.11 -3.60 -5.59
C VAL A 26 0.29 -4.45 -6.53
N LEU A 27 0.64 -4.45 -7.82
CA LEU A 27 0.02 -5.31 -8.83
C LEU A 27 0.93 -6.51 -9.05
N LEU A 28 0.44 -7.70 -8.70
CA LEU A 28 1.11 -8.96 -8.98
C LEU A 28 0.52 -9.53 -10.25
N LEU A 29 1.33 -9.60 -11.32
CA LEU A 29 0.96 -10.22 -12.58
C LEU A 29 1.66 -11.58 -12.68
N ALA A 30 0.87 -12.63 -12.90
CA ALA A 30 1.37 -13.97 -13.17
C ALA A 30 0.97 -14.36 -14.58
N ASP A 31 1.95 -14.79 -15.37
CA ASP A 31 1.73 -15.30 -16.72
C ASP A 31 1.17 -16.72 -16.67
N ASP A 32 0.23 -17.04 -17.57
CA ASP A 32 -0.39 -18.36 -17.73
C ASP A 32 -0.92 -19.02 -16.43
N LEU A 33 -1.20 -18.23 -15.39
CA LEU A 33 -1.75 -18.76 -14.14
C LEU A 33 -3.22 -19.14 -14.33
N GLY A 34 -3.46 -20.43 -14.55
CA GLY A 34 -4.81 -20.98 -14.69
C GLY A 34 -5.64 -20.86 -13.41
N PHE A 35 -6.95 -20.72 -13.56
CA PHE A 35 -7.90 -20.54 -12.44
C PHE A 35 -7.76 -21.63 -11.35
N GLY A 36 -7.50 -22.88 -11.72
CA GLY A 36 -7.37 -23.97 -10.75
C GLY A 36 -5.99 -24.08 -10.09
N ALA A 37 -5.00 -23.25 -10.44
CA ALA A 37 -3.60 -23.49 -10.07
C ALA A 37 -3.26 -23.13 -8.61
N LEU A 38 -4.08 -22.30 -7.96
CA LEU A 38 -3.87 -21.93 -6.56
C LEU A 38 -4.43 -22.98 -5.60
N SER A 39 -3.75 -23.16 -4.47
CA SER A 39 -4.20 -24.08 -3.41
C SER A 39 -5.55 -23.65 -2.82
N CYS A 40 -5.84 -22.35 -2.74
CA CYS A 40 -7.12 -21.83 -2.27
C CYS A 40 -8.31 -22.19 -3.17
N TYR A 41 -8.07 -22.65 -4.40
CA TYR A 41 -9.11 -23.19 -5.30
C TYR A 41 -9.22 -24.72 -5.23
N GLY A 42 -8.53 -25.37 -4.29
CA GLY A 42 -8.61 -26.82 -4.08
C GLY A 42 -7.71 -27.63 -5.01
N HIS A 43 -6.65 -27.05 -5.57
CA HIS A 43 -5.68 -27.81 -6.36
C HIS A 43 -5.07 -28.94 -5.50
N PRO A 44 -5.04 -30.20 -5.99
CA PRO A 44 -4.75 -31.37 -5.15
C PRO A 44 -3.32 -31.40 -4.59
N SER A 45 -2.39 -30.71 -5.25
CA SER A 45 -0.96 -30.73 -4.90
C SER A 45 -0.26 -29.37 -4.96
N SER A 46 -0.93 -28.31 -5.43
CA SER A 46 -0.30 -26.99 -5.49
C SER A 46 -0.28 -26.43 -4.08
N THR A 47 0.78 -25.76 -3.69
CA THR A 47 0.88 -25.10 -2.38
C THR A 47 1.34 -23.68 -2.63
N THR A 48 0.49 -22.70 -2.30
CA THR A 48 0.78 -21.29 -2.50
C THR A 48 0.75 -20.50 -1.18
N PRO A 49 1.59 -20.85 -0.18
CA PRO A 49 1.47 -20.38 1.20
C PRO A 49 1.74 -18.88 1.35
N HIS A 50 2.49 -18.29 0.42
CA HIS A 50 2.72 -16.85 0.39
C HIS A 50 1.49 -16.08 -0.10
N LEU A 51 0.77 -16.62 -1.09
CA LEU A 51 -0.46 -16.02 -1.62
C LEU A 51 -1.63 -16.19 -0.66
N GLU A 52 -1.70 -17.32 0.06
CA GLU A 52 -2.73 -17.59 1.08
C GLU A 52 -2.66 -16.65 2.30
N ARG A 53 -1.50 -16.01 2.52
CA ARG A 53 -1.27 -15.06 3.62
C ARG A 53 -1.48 -13.60 3.19
N LEU A 54 -1.64 -13.33 1.89
CA LEU A 54 -1.94 -11.99 1.39
C LEU A 54 -3.37 -11.59 1.75
#